data_AF-A0A5K1FTR0-F1
#
_entry.id   AF-A0A5K1FTR0-F1
#
_cell.length_a   1.000
_cell.length_b   1.000
_cell.length_c   1.000
_cell.angle_alpha   90.00
_cell.angle_beta   90.00
_cell.angle_gamma   90.00
#
_symmetry.space_group_name_H-M   'P 1'
#
loop_
_entity.id
_entity.type
_entity.pdbx_description
1 polymer ?
#
loop_
_entity_poly.entity_id
_entity_poly.type
_entity_poly.pdbx_seq_one_letter_code
_entity_poly.pdbx_strand_id
1 'polypeptide(L)'
;VTTKYLKTGKEEKMDFMVMENLFFGRTISRTYDLKGSTRSRYNADNSEVLLDENFLEVLRTNPIFLRSEDKHCLERAVWNDTSFLT
;
A
#
# COMPACT_ATOMS: atom_id res chain seq x y z
N VAL A 1 22.34 -11.74 1.79
CA VAL A 1 23.42 -11.48 2.77
C VAL A 1 23.40 -12.60 3.81
N THR A 2 24.52 -13.28 4.04
CA THR A 2 24.62 -14.33 5.06
C THR A 2 25.21 -13.73 6.33
N THR A 3 24.38 -13.60 7.37
CA THR A 3 24.83 -13.15 8.70
C THR A 3 24.98 -14.36 9.61
N LYS A 4 26.21 -14.62 10.06
CA LYS A 4 26.46 -15.68 11.06
C LYS A 4 26.24 -15.11 12.46
N TYR A 5 25.24 -15.63 13.17
CA TYR A 5 25.08 -15.33 14.59
C TYR A 5 26.13 -16.07 15.41
N LEU A 6 27.15 -15.33 15.87
CA LEU A 6 28.31 -15.84 16.62
C LEU A 6 27.95 -16.58 17.93
N LYS A 7 26.71 -16.47 18.43
CA LYS A 7 26.27 -17.10 19.70
C LYS A 7 25.55 -18.44 19.56
N THR A 8 25.05 -18.82 18.39
CA THR A 8 24.21 -20.04 18.25
C THR A 8 24.67 -20.99 17.13
N GLY A 9 25.70 -20.63 16.36
CA GLY A 9 26.17 -21.45 15.22
C GLY A 9 25.15 -21.59 14.09
N LYS A 10 23.99 -20.94 14.21
CA LYS A 10 22.90 -20.96 13.23
C LYS A 10 23.22 -19.97 12.12
N GLU A 11 23.40 -20.48 10.91
CA GLU A 11 23.54 -19.64 9.72
C GLU A 11 22.15 -19.27 9.22
N GLU A 12 21.85 -17.97 9.17
CA GLU A 12 20.62 -17.45 8.56
C GLU A 12 20.98 -16.65 7.31
N LYS A 13 20.38 -17.04 6.18
CA LYS A 13 20.46 -16.29 4.94
C LYS A 13 19.30 -15.31 4.90
N MET A 14 19.61 -14.04 4.67
CA MET A 14 18.61 -12.97 4.52
C MET A 14 18.70 -12.39 3.11
N ASP A 15 17.57 -12.22 2.46
CA ASP A 15 17.45 -11.53 1.19
C ASP A 15 16.76 -10.18 1.42
N PHE A 16 17.31 -9.12 0.83
CA PHE A 16 16.84 -7.74 1.02
C PHE A 16 16.58 -7.10 -0.34
N MET A 17 15.55 -6.24 -0.39
CA MET A 17 15.27 -5.36 -1.52
C MET A 17 15.24 -3.93 -1.00
N VAL A 18 16.02 -3.04 -1.62
CA VAL A 18 15.99 -1.60 -1.33
C VAL A 18 15.10 -0.93 -2.37
N MET A 19 14.13 -0.15 -1.90
CA MET A 19 13.17 0.56 -2.74
C MET A 19 12.91 1.96 -2.17
N GLU A 20 12.28 2.81 -2.97
CA GLU A 20 11.86 4.14 -2.56
C GLU A 20 10.82 4.06 -1.43
N ASN A 21 10.88 5.05 -0.52
CA ASN A 21 9.86 5.23 0.51
C ASN A 21 8.82 6.26 0.04
N LEU A 22 7.61 5.80 -0.24
CA LEU A 22 6.49 6.62 -0.73
C LEU A 22 6.11 7.78 0.21
N PHE A 23 6.39 7.65 1.51
CA PHE A 23 5.99 8.63 2.54
C PHE A 23 7.16 9.44 3.10
N PHE A 24 8.35 9.35 2.50
CA PHE A 24 9.52 10.07 3.00
C PHE A 24 9.28 11.58 3.06
N GLY A 25 9.48 12.16 4.25
CA GLY A 25 9.31 13.59 4.49
C GLY A 25 7.86 14.11 4.45
N ARG A 26 6.85 13.22 4.48
CA ARG A 26 5.43 13.59 4.42
C ARG A 26 4.71 13.28 5.73
N THR A 27 3.81 14.16 6.14
CA THR A 27 2.85 13.88 7.22
C THR A 27 1.58 13.28 6.62
N ILE A 28 1.35 11.99 6.86
CA ILE A 28 0.21 11.25 6.32
C ILE A 28 -0.88 11.18 7.40
N SER A 29 -2.05 11.75 7.12
CA SER A 29 -3.18 11.75 8.06
C SER A 29 -3.94 10.42 8.09
N ARG A 30 -3.88 9.67 6.99
CA ARG A 30 -4.56 8.39 6.85
C ARG A 30 -3.93 7.55 5.73
N THR A 31 -3.76 6.25 5.99
CA THR A 31 -3.18 5.31 5.04
C THR A 31 -4.19 4.23 4.69
N TYR A 32 -4.21 3.83 3.43
CA TYR A 32 -5.05 2.75 2.92
C TYR A 32 -4.22 1.73 2.16
N ASP A 33 -4.42 0.45 2.43
CA ASP A 33 -4.03 -0.65 1.55
C ASP A 33 -5.27 -1.05 0.75
N LEU A 34 -5.23 -0.90 -0.57
CA LEU A 34 -6.37 -1.15 -1.46
C LEU A 34 -6.01 -2.26 -2.44
N LYS A 35 -6.86 -3.29 -2.53
CA LYS A 35 -6.67 -4.45 -3.41
C LYS A 35 -7.82 -4.66 -4.40
N GLY A 36 -8.93 -3.94 -4.25
CA GLY A 36 -10.13 -4.07 -5.07
C GLY A 36 -10.97 -5.32 -4.79
N SER A 37 -10.54 -6.19 -3.89
CA SER A 37 -11.34 -7.30 -3.39
C SER A 37 -12.22 -6.87 -2.21
N THR A 38 -13.26 -7.63 -1.91
CA THR A 38 -14.21 -7.32 -0.83
C THR A 38 -13.99 -8.18 0.41
N ARG A 39 -13.78 -9.48 0.24
CA ARG A 39 -13.63 -10.41 1.37
C ARG A 39 -12.41 -10.08 2.24
N SER A 40 -12.64 -9.95 3.54
CA SER A 40 -11.59 -9.69 4.54
C SER A 40 -10.83 -8.37 4.30
N ARG A 41 -11.54 -7.36 3.78
CA ARG A 41 -11.00 -6.01 3.52
C ARG A 41 -11.63 -4.93 4.38
N TYR A 42 -12.07 -5.29 5.59
CA TYR A 42 -12.47 -4.35 6.64
C TYR A 42 -11.56 -4.49 7.85
N ASN A 43 -11.10 -3.36 8.37
CA ASN A 43 -10.37 -3.30 9.62
C ASN A 43 -11.28 -2.67 10.70
N ALA A 44 -11.59 -3.46 11.73
CA ALA A 44 -12.51 -3.04 12.80
C ALA A 44 -11.80 -2.28 13.95
N ASP A 45 -10.49 -2.45 14.06
CA ASP A 45 -9.67 -1.85 15.10
C ASP A 45 -9.05 -0.51 14.65
N ASN A 46 -8.50 0.26 15.60
CA ASN A 46 -7.70 1.47 15.35
C ASN A 46 -6.34 1.17 14.69
N SER A 47 -6.33 0.34 13.65
CA SER A 47 -5.14 0.05 12.88
C SER A 47 -4.67 1.32 12.16
N GLU A 48 -3.36 1.48 12.07
CA GLU A 48 -2.73 2.59 11.35
C GLU A 48 -3.00 2.53 9.83
N VAL A 49 -3.36 1.35 9.30
CA VAL A 49 -3.64 1.12 7.88
C VAL A 49 -5.05 0.58 7.71
N LEU A 50 -5.86 1.34 6.97
CA LEU A 50 -7.24 1.01 6.64
C LEU A 50 -7.32 0.23 5.31
N LEU A 51 -8.44 -0.45 5.08
CA LEU A 51 -8.62 -1.33 3.93
C LEU A 51 -9.77 -0.85 3.03
N ASP A 52 -10.06 -1.62 1.97
CA ASP A 52 -11.03 -1.28 0.93
C ASP A 52 -12.44 -0.97 1.48
N GLU A 53 -12.96 -1.77 2.40
CA GLU A 53 -14.31 -1.54 2.95
C GLU A 53 -14.35 -0.27 3.83
N ASN A 54 -13.30 -0.02 4.62
CA ASN A 54 -13.18 1.25 5.37
C ASN A 54 -13.11 2.46 4.42
N PHE A 55 -12.42 2.32 3.28
CA PHE A 55 -12.31 3.36 2.28
C PHE A 55 -13.66 3.67 1.63
N LEU A 56 -14.43 2.63 1.27
CA LEU A 56 -15.77 2.79 0.71
C LEU A 56 -16.73 3.50 1.67
N GLU A 57 -16.68 3.21 2.96
CA GLU A 57 -17.48 3.92 3.97
C GLU A 57 -17.12 5.41 4.05
N VAL A 58 -15.83 5.73 4.02
CA VAL A 58 -15.36 7.12 4.03
C VAL A 58 -15.80 7.84 2.76
N LEU A 59 -15.67 7.23 1.58
CA LEU A 59 -16.06 7.87 0.32
C LEU A 59 -17.56 8.24 0.25
N ARG A 60 -18.43 7.54 1.00
CA ARG A 60 -19.86 7.89 1.09
C ARG A 60 -20.11 9.24 1.76
N THR A 61 -19.24 9.64 2.68
CA THR A 61 -19.38 10.87 3.48
C THR A 61 -18.37 11.94 3.08
N ASN A 62 -17.21 11.54 2.57
CA ASN A 62 -16.10 12.39 2.18
C ASN A 62 -15.45 11.86 0.87
N PRO A 63 -16.07 12.13 -0.28
CA PRO A 63 -15.55 11.68 -1.58
C PRO A 63 -14.24 12.39 -1.95
N ILE A 64 -13.38 11.67 -2.68
CA ILE A 64 -12.16 12.24 -3.26
C ILE A 64 -12.49 12.90 -4.59
N PHE A 65 -12.23 14.20 -4.69
CA PHE A 65 -12.39 14.95 -5.92
C PHE A 65 -11.05 15.11 -6.63
N LEU A 66 -11.03 14.77 -7.92
CA LEU A 66 -9.91 14.97 -8.83
C LEU A 66 -10.37 15.81 -10.01
N ARG A 67 -9.47 16.62 -10.59
CA ARG A 67 -9.73 17.20 -11.90
C ARG A 67 -9.79 16.08 -12.94
N SER A 68 -10.57 16.29 -14.01
CA SER A 68 -10.72 15.29 -15.07
C SER A 68 -9.38 14.89 -15.70
N GLU A 69 -8.47 15.85 -15.88
CA GLU A 69 -7.12 15.60 -16.41
C GLU A 69 -6.30 14.71 -15.48
N ASP A 70 -6.25 15.03 -14.18
CA ASP A 70 -5.51 14.24 -13.19
C ASP A 70 -6.07 12.81 -13.07
N LYS A 71 -7.40 12.67 -13.11
CA LYS A 71 -8.07 11.37 -13.10
C LYS A 71 -7.67 10.53 -14.31
N HIS A 72 -7.66 11.12 -15.50
CA HIS A 72 -7.23 10.41 -16.71
C HIS A 72 -5.75 10.00 -16.67
N CYS A 73 -4.88 10.86 -16.15
CA CYS A 73 -3.46 10.52 -15.96
C CYS A 73 -3.30 9.35 -14.99
N LEU A 74 -3.99 9.37 -13.85
CA LEU A 74 -3.95 8.29 -12.87
C LEU A 74 -4.48 6.97 -13.45
N GLU A 75 -5.62 6.99 -14.11
CA GLU A 75 -6.22 5.80 -14.74
C GLU A 75 -5.28 5.18 -15.77
N ARG A 76 -4.63 6.01 -16.61
CA ARG A 76 -3.67 5.53 -17.60
C ARG A 76 -2.43 4.93 -16.96
N ALA A 77 -1.89 5.55 -15.91
CA ALA A 77 -0.74 5.01 -15.18
C ALA A 77 -1.07 3.64 -14.57
N VAL A 78 -2.20 3.54 -13.86
CA VAL A 78 -2.66 2.28 -13.27
C VAL A 78 -2.92 1.22 -14.35
N TRP A 79 -3.52 1.58 -15.48
CA TRP A 79 -3.74 0.66 -16.59
C TRP A 79 -2.43 0.09 -17.14
N ASN A 80 -1.43 0.95 -17.36
CA ASN A 80 -0.14 0.52 -17.89
C ASN A 80 0.58 -0.40 -16.89
N ASP A 81 0.61 -0.03 -15.61
CA ASP A 81 1.28 -0.81 -14.58
C ASP A 81 0.60 -2.16 -14.34
N THR A 82 -0.73 -2.20 -14.33
CA THR A 82 -1.48 -3.46 -14.21
C THR A 82 -1.32 -4.34 -15.45
N SER A 83 -1.29 -3.75 -16.65
CA SER A 83 -1.00 -4.48 -17.89
C SER A 83 0.42 -5.06 -17.92
N PHE A 84 1.38 -4.42 -17.26
CA PHE A 84 2.75 -4.95 -17.14
C PHE A 84 2.83 -6.14 -16.16
N LEU A 85 2.00 -6.14 -15.11
CA LEU A 85 2.00 -7.17 -14.08
C LEU A 85 1.18 -8.43 -14.44
N THR A 86 0.39 -8.38 -15.52
CA THR A 86 -0.44 -9.49 -16.03
C THR A 86 0.10 -10.05 -17.35
#